data_AF-A0A5E4NYC6-F1
#
_entry.id   AF-A0A5E4NYC6-F1
#
_cell.length_a   1.000
_cell.length_b   1.000
_cell.length_c   1.000
_cell.angle_alpha   90.00
_cell.angle_beta   90.00
_cell.angle_gamma   90.00
#
_symmetry.space_group_name_H-M   'P 1'
#
loop_
_entity.id
_entity.type
_entity.pdbx_description
1 polymer ?
#
loop_
_entity_poly.entity_id
_entity_poly.type
_entity_poly.pdbx_seq_one_letter_code
_entity_poly.pdbx_strand_id
1 'polypeptide(L)'
;MRPKGRVIALAAVLVAMLAAGGCDSDVGTSPYPAPTDFAIQGIDVSKYQGDVDWTAVANSGVRFAYIKATEGGDYLDEKFRQNWELSRASGIARGAYHFAYWCRPAQEQAAWFLANVPNDRAPCRRSSTSSGIRSRAPARTSCRASRRWR
;
A
#
# COMPACT_ATOMS: atom_id res chain seq x y z
N MET A 1 -35.25 -7.82 58.32
CA MET A 1 -33.90 -8.01 57.75
C MET A 1 -33.78 -9.42 57.17
N ARG A 2 -33.49 -9.55 55.86
CA ARG A 2 -33.19 -10.82 55.15
C ARG A 2 -31.94 -10.56 54.29
N PRO A 3 -30.91 -11.43 54.27
CA PRO A 3 -29.61 -11.10 53.67
C PRO A 3 -29.63 -11.24 52.14
N LYS A 4 -29.17 -10.20 51.43
CA LYS A 4 -29.02 -10.10 49.97
C LYS A 4 -27.73 -10.79 49.48
N GLY A 5 -27.60 -12.10 49.69
CA GLY A 5 -26.33 -12.83 49.50
C GLY A 5 -26.17 -13.69 48.23
N ARG A 6 -27.12 -13.72 47.29
CA ARG A 6 -27.12 -14.75 46.22
C ARG A 6 -27.03 -14.25 44.77
N VAL A 7 -27.07 -12.93 44.53
CA VAL A 7 -27.07 -12.39 43.16
C VAL A 7 -25.64 -12.16 42.62
N ILE A 8 -24.64 -12.02 43.49
CA ILE A 8 -23.27 -11.66 43.08
C ILE A 8 -22.50 -12.87 42.50
N ALA A 9 -22.89 -14.11 42.85
CA ALA A 9 -22.17 -15.31 42.40
C ALA A 9 -22.43 -15.68 40.94
N LEU A 10 -23.61 -15.40 40.38
CA LEU A 10 -23.93 -15.73 38.97
C LEU A 10 -23.30 -14.75 37.96
N ALA A 11 -23.09 -13.49 38.34
CA ALA A 11 -22.45 -12.51 37.46
C ALA A 11 -20.96 -12.81 37.22
N ALA A 12 -20.27 -13.38 38.21
CA ALA A 12 -18.84 -13.71 38.10
C ALA A 12 -18.56 -14.89 37.15
N VAL A 13 -19.48 -15.84 37.02
CA VAL A 13 -19.30 -17.02 36.15
C VAL A 13 -19.49 -16.67 34.66
N LEU A 14 -20.36 -15.71 34.35
CA LEU A 14 -20.61 -15.27 32.97
C LEU A 14 -19.48 -14.40 32.39
N VAL A 15 -18.75 -13.66 33.24
CA VAL A 15 -17.57 -12.89 32.82
C VAL A 15 -16.36 -13.80 32.53
N ALA A 16 -16.28 -14.96 33.18
CA ALA A 16 -15.17 -15.91 32.99
C ALA A 16 -15.21 -16.67 31.65
N MET A 17 -16.39 -16.82 31.02
CA MET A 17 -16.53 -17.54 29.74
C MET A 17 -16.27 -16.69 28.50
N LEU A 18 -16.26 -15.35 28.62
CA LEU A 18 -15.90 -14.46 27.51
C LEU A 18 -14.39 -14.31 27.29
N ALA A 19 -13.56 -14.85 28.19
CA ALA A 19 -12.10 -14.76 28.12
C ALA A 19 -11.43 -15.97 27.44
N ALA A 20 -12.18 -17.00 27.05
CA ALA A 20 -11.63 -18.25 26.48
C ALA A 20 -11.95 -18.46 24.99
N GLY A 21 -12.55 -17.46 24.33
CA GLY A 21 -12.93 -17.51 22.91
C GLY A 21 -11.97 -16.81 21.95
N GLY A 22 -10.75 -16.49 22.39
CA GLY A 22 -9.71 -16.05 21.47
C GLY A 22 -9.24 -17.24 20.66
N CYS A 23 -9.51 -17.26 19.36
CA CYS A 23 -8.61 -17.92 18.43
C CYS A 23 -7.30 -17.14 18.51
N ASP A 24 -6.44 -17.47 19.49
CA ASP A 24 -5.07 -16.99 19.57
C ASP A 24 -4.39 -17.50 18.30
N SER A 25 -4.40 -16.65 17.27
CA SER A 25 -3.51 -16.84 16.14
C SER A 25 -2.16 -16.49 16.73
N ASP A 26 -1.38 -17.51 17.08
CA ASP A 26 0.02 -17.38 17.47
C ASP A 26 0.81 -16.74 16.30
N VAL A 27 0.61 -15.45 16.04
CA VAL A 27 1.40 -14.58 15.17
C VAL A 27 2.67 -14.21 15.94
N GLY A 28 3.35 -15.19 16.52
CA GLY A 28 4.43 -14.98 17.48
C GLY A 28 5.62 -15.92 17.31
N THR A 29 5.52 -16.98 16.50
CA THR A 29 6.60 -17.95 16.31
C THR A 29 6.94 -18.22 14.85
N SER A 30 6.63 -17.27 13.96
CA SER A 30 7.24 -17.29 12.62
C SER A 30 8.73 -16.95 12.74
N PRO A 31 9.65 -17.76 12.19
CA PRO A 31 11.08 -17.42 12.13
C PRO A 31 11.38 -16.30 11.11
N TYR A 32 10.35 -15.78 10.42
CA TYR A 32 10.46 -14.73 9.43
C TYR A 32 10.01 -13.38 10.01
N PRO A 33 10.65 -12.26 9.59
CA PRO A 33 10.24 -10.92 10.01
C PRO A 33 8.77 -10.67 9.73
N ALA A 34 8.07 -10.10 10.70
CA ALA A 34 6.72 -9.59 10.51
C ALA A 34 6.78 -8.33 9.63
N PRO A 35 5.70 -8.01 8.90
CA PRO A 35 5.63 -6.74 8.15
C PRO A 35 5.96 -5.53 9.02
N THR A 36 5.59 -5.55 10.30
CA THR A 36 5.85 -4.50 11.29
C THR A 36 7.34 -4.28 11.62
N ASP A 37 8.20 -5.25 11.31
CA ASP A 37 9.64 -5.15 11.58
C ASP A 37 10.35 -4.23 10.56
N PHE A 38 9.69 -3.89 9.46
CA PHE A 38 10.23 -3.01 8.43
C PHE A 38 9.86 -1.54 8.68
N ALA A 39 10.82 -0.63 8.58
CA ALA A 39 10.61 0.80 8.84
C ALA A 39 9.69 1.50 7.82
N ILE A 40 9.55 0.95 6.62
CA ILE A 40 8.75 1.52 5.53
C ILE A 40 7.55 0.62 5.29
N GLN A 41 6.37 1.15 5.61
CA GLN A 41 5.09 0.48 5.42
C GLN A 41 4.42 0.93 4.12
N GLY A 42 3.67 0.01 3.52
CA GLY A 42 2.92 0.25 2.29
C GLY A 42 1.60 -0.49 2.28
N ILE A 43 0.74 -0.09 1.33
CA ILE A 43 -0.56 -0.73 1.11
C ILE A 43 -0.71 -1.15 -0.35
N ASP A 44 -1.63 -2.07 -0.63
CA ASP A 44 -2.16 -2.27 -1.97
C ASP A 44 -3.67 -1.97 -2.00
N VAL A 45 -4.12 -1.37 -3.09
CA VAL A 45 -5.52 -0.96 -3.26
C VAL A 45 -6.02 -1.20 -4.67
N SER A 46 -7.33 -1.38 -4.77
CA SER A 46 -8.10 -1.59 -5.99
C SER A 46 -9.49 -0.97 -5.83
N LYS A 47 -10.38 -1.17 -6.79
CA LYS A 47 -11.80 -0.79 -6.65
C LYS A 47 -12.48 -1.37 -5.41
N TYR A 48 -12.02 -2.52 -4.89
CA TYR A 48 -12.66 -3.20 -3.77
C TYR A 48 -12.55 -2.44 -2.44
N GLN A 49 -11.58 -1.53 -2.31
CA GLN A 49 -11.44 -0.67 -1.13
C GLN A 49 -12.39 0.55 -1.16
N GLY A 50 -13.09 0.80 -2.27
CA GLY A 50 -13.95 1.96 -2.41
C GLY A 50 -13.17 3.28 -2.51
N ASP A 51 -13.70 4.34 -1.91
CA ASP A 51 -13.03 5.65 -1.85
C ASP A 51 -12.04 5.69 -0.70
N VAL A 52 -10.75 5.82 -1.04
CA VAL A 52 -9.65 5.86 -0.07
C VAL A 52 -9.33 7.30 0.32
N ASP A 53 -9.32 7.59 1.62
CA ASP A 53 -8.77 8.85 2.15
C ASP A 53 -7.23 8.78 2.19
N TRP A 54 -6.62 9.26 1.10
CA TRP A 54 -5.18 9.27 0.93
C TRP A 54 -4.44 10.19 1.93
N THR A 55 -5.11 11.17 2.51
CA THR A 55 -4.52 12.03 3.55
C THR A 55 -4.45 11.27 4.87
N ALA A 56 -5.53 10.56 5.25
CA ALA A 56 -5.52 9.69 6.42
C ALA A 56 -4.47 8.58 6.28
N VAL A 57 -4.34 7.99 5.08
CA VAL A 57 -3.32 6.97 4.78
C VAL A 57 -1.90 7.55 4.92
N ALA A 58 -1.63 8.75 4.41
CA ALA A 58 -0.32 9.37 4.58
C ALA A 58 0.00 9.63 6.08
N ASN A 59 -1.01 10.08 6.83
CA ASN A 59 -0.88 10.37 8.26
C ASN A 59 -0.71 9.11 9.13
N SER A 60 -1.16 7.94 8.67
CA SER A 60 -0.93 6.67 9.37
C SER A 60 0.49 6.12 9.20
N GLY A 61 1.34 6.80 8.41
CA GLY A 61 2.74 6.43 8.22
C GLY A 61 3.00 5.58 6.97
N VAL A 62 1.99 5.35 6.13
CA VAL A 62 2.15 4.66 4.84
C VAL A 62 3.01 5.49 3.90
N ARG A 63 4.04 4.88 3.33
CA ARG A 63 5.02 5.57 2.47
C ARG A 63 4.95 5.18 1.01
N PHE A 64 4.40 4.01 0.71
CA PHE A 64 4.16 3.57 -0.66
C PHE A 64 2.83 2.84 -0.84
N ALA A 65 2.31 2.84 -2.06
CA ALA A 65 1.09 2.12 -2.42
C ALA A 65 1.23 1.40 -3.77
N TYR A 66 0.74 0.18 -3.86
CA TYR A 66 0.51 -0.52 -5.14
C TYR A 66 -0.96 -0.43 -5.51
N ILE A 67 -1.25 0.11 -6.69
CA ILE A 67 -2.62 0.38 -7.13
C ILE A 67 -2.94 -0.53 -8.30
N LYS A 68 -4.03 -1.29 -8.20
CA LYS A 68 -4.50 -2.13 -9.30
C LYS A 68 -4.78 -1.25 -10.51
N ALA A 69 -4.12 -1.53 -11.62
CA ALA A 69 -4.37 -0.83 -12.87
C ALA A 69 -5.25 -1.65 -13.79
N THR A 70 -4.82 -2.85 -14.13
CA THR A 70 -5.50 -3.65 -15.17
C THR A 70 -5.62 -5.10 -14.76
N GLU A 71 -6.54 -5.79 -15.43
CA GLU A 71 -6.75 -7.23 -15.31
C GLU A 71 -6.98 -7.82 -16.70
N GLY A 72 -6.31 -8.94 -17.00
CA GLY A 72 -6.41 -9.56 -18.32
C GLY A 72 -6.00 -8.63 -19.48
N GLY A 73 -6.73 -8.69 -20.59
CA GLY A 73 -6.40 -7.93 -21.81
C GLY A 73 -7.29 -6.72 -22.07
N ASP A 74 -8.31 -6.50 -21.24
CA ASP A 74 -9.45 -5.65 -21.55
C ASP A 74 -10.07 -4.93 -20.32
N TYR A 75 -9.63 -5.24 -19.10
CA TYR A 75 -10.17 -4.59 -17.90
C TYR A 75 -9.21 -3.54 -17.32
N LEU A 76 -9.71 -2.34 -17.09
CA LEU A 76 -9.06 -1.26 -16.35
C LEU A 76 -9.85 -1.06 -15.04
N ASP A 77 -9.15 -1.04 -13.92
CA ASP A 77 -9.77 -0.80 -12.62
C ASP A 77 -10.37 0.61 -12.58
N GLU A 78 -11.66 0.69 -12.26
CA GLU A 78 -12.44 1.94 -12.27
C GLU A 78 -11.88 3.00 -11.31
N LYS A 79 -11.24 2.58 -10.22
CA LYS A 79 -10.65 3.47 -9.23
C LYS A 79 -9.17 3.74 -9.48
N PHE A 80 -8.55 3.12 -10.50
CA PHE A 80 -7.12 3.27 -10.78
C PHE A 80 -6.70 4.73 -10.91
N ARG A 81 -7.34 5.51 -11.81
CA ARG A 81 -6.92 6.90 -12.05
C ARG A 81 -7.09 7.79 -10.83
N GLN A 82 -8.21 7.68 -10.13
CA GLN A 82 -8.48 8.43 -8.91
C GLN A 82 -7.42 8.12 -7.84
N ASN A 83 -7.18 6.84 -7.57
CA ASN A 83 -6.16 6.42 -6.61
C ASN A 83 -4.74 6.81 -7.06
N TRP A 84 -4.45 6.73 -8.36
CA TRP A 84 -3.18 7.13 -8.95
C TRP A 84 -2.91 8.61 -8.67
N GLU A 85 -3.86 9.50 -8.96
CA GLU A 85 -3.69 10.94 -8.77
C GLU A 85 -3.65 11.35 -7.30
N LEU A 86 -4.58 10.84 -6.49
CA LEU A 86 -4.69 11.23 -5.08
C LEU A 86 -3.51 10.73 -4.24
N SER A 87 -3.03 9.51 -4.46
CA SER A 87 -1.82 9.01 -3.77
C SER A 87 -0.59 9.89 -4.03
N ARG A 88 -0.42 10.37 -5.27
CA ARG A 88 0.65 11.31 -5.62
C ARG A 88 0.47 12.65 -4.91
N ALA A 89 -0.75 13.17 -4.88
CA ALA A 89 -1.07 14.44 -4.24
C ALA A 89 -0.80 14.40 -2.72
N SER A 90 -1.05 13.25 -2.08
CA SER A 90 -0.75 12.99 -0.66
C SER A 90 0.72 12.64 -0.39
N GLY A 91 1.60 12.70 -1.40
CA GLY A 91 3.05 12.47 -1.24
C GLY A 91 3.46 11.00 -1.05
N ILE A 92 2.57 10.06 -1.37
CA ILE A 92 2.83 8.62 -1.27
C ILE A 92 3.50 8.13 -2.56
N ALA A 93 4.58 7.37 -2.44
CA ALA A 93 5.21 6.72 -3.58
C ALA A 93 4.26 5.65 -4.13
N ARG A 94 4.11 5.51 -5.44
CA ARG A 94 3.09 4.61 -6.00
C ARG A 94 3.62 3.77 -7.14
N GLY A 95 3.17 2.53 -7.17
CA GLY A 95 3.34 1.58 -8.25
C GLY A 95 1.98 1.11 -8.76
N ALA A 96 1.93 0.66 -10.00
CA ALA A 96 0.75 0.03 -10.57
C ALA A 96 0.98 -1.47 -10.67
N TYR A 97 -0.05 -2.28 -10.46
CA TYR A 97 0.02 -3.72 -10.69
C TYR A 97 -1.03 -4.21 -11.67
N HIS A 98 -0.74 -5.37 -12.28
CA HIS A 98 -1.59 -6.07 -13.22
C HIS A 98 -2.07 -7.38 -12.61
N PHE A 99 -3.37 -7.68 -12.70
CA PHE A 99 -3.91 -8.98 -12.32
C PHE A 99 -3.96 -9.90 -13.55
N ALA A 100 -3.12 -10.95 -13.54
CA ALA A 100 -2.99 -11.84 -14.67
C ALA A 100 -4.24 -12.72 -14.85
N TYR A 101 -4.71 -12.83 -16.09
CA TYR A 101 -5.75 -13.77 -16.49
C TYR A 101 -5.15 -14.86 -17.39
N TRP A 102 -5.12 -16.09 -16.88
CA TRP A 102 -4.36 -17.19 -17.50
C TRP A 102 -4.88 -17.64 -18.87
N CYS A 103 -6.15 -17.38 -19.18
CA CYS A 103 -6.78 -17.76 -20.45
C CYS A 103 -6.54 -16.74 -21.58
N ARG A 104 -5.58 -15.83 -21.43
CA ARG A 104 -5.23 -14.79 -22.42
C ARG A 104 -3.71 -14.72 -22.64
N PRO A 105 -3.23 -14.37 -23.85
CA PRO A 105 -1.80 -14.25 -24.12
C PRO A 105 -1.13 -13.19 -23.22
N ALA A 106 0.03 -13.51 -22.67
CA ALA A 106 0.77 -12.58 -21.79
C ALA A 106 1.15 -11.27 -22.50
N GLN A 107 1.40 -11.32 -23.81
CA GLN A 107 1.74 -10.17 -24.63
C GLN A 107 0.59 -9.16 -24.72
N GLU A 108 -0.65 -9.63 -24.86
CA GLU A 108 -1.84 -8.77 -24.88
C GLU A 108 -2.04 -8.09 -23.53
N GLN A 109 -1.89 -8.86 -22.45
CA GLN A 109 -1.99 -8.36 -21.08
C GLN A 109 -0.93 -7.30 -20.77
N ALA A 110 0.32 -7.53 -21.18
CA ALA A 110 1.41 -6.58 -21.04
C ALA A 110 1.17 -5.30 -21.86
N ALA A 111 0.71 -5.43 -23.11
CA ALA A 111 0.37 -4.29 -23.96
C ALA A 111 -0.77 -3.47 -23.33
N TRP A 112 -1.78 -4.12 -22.78
CA TRP A 112 -2.90 -3.47 -22.10
C TRP A 112 -2.45 -2.71 -20.84
N PHE A 113 -1.58 -3.31 -20.02
CA PHE A 113 -1.00 -2.64 -18.85
C PHE A 113 -0.19 -1.41 -19.25
N LEU A 114 0.69 -1.53 -20.25
CA LEU A 114 1.54 -0.43 -20.73
C LEU A 114 0.73 0.71 -21.36
N ALA A 115 -0.40 0.41 -22.00
CA ALA A 115 -1.28 1.42 -22.59
C ALA A 115 -2.02 2.25 -21.53
N ASN A 116 -2.30 1.67 -20.35
CA ASN A 116 -3.15 2.29 -19.33
C ASN A 116 -2.38 2.91 -18.16
N VAL A 117 -1.15 2.48 -17.88
CA VAL A 117 -0.36 2.99 -16.76
C VAL A 117 0.52 4.17 -17.20
N PRO A 118 0.34 5.37 -16.62
CA PRO A 118 1.18 6.52 -16.96
C PRO A 118 2.64 6.30 -16.55
N ASN A 119 3.57 6.68 -17.43
CA ASN A 119 4.99 6.71 -17.11
C ASN A 119 5.33 7.98 -16.32
N ASP A 120 4.88 8.01 -15.07
CA ASP A 120 5.25 9.04 -14.11
C ASP A 120 6.64 8.75 -13.59
N ARG A 121 7.64 9.29 -14.28
CA ARG A 121 9.01 9.28 -13.78
C ARG A 121 9.01 9.99 -12.44
N ALA A 122 9.37 9.28 -11.37
CA ALA A 122 9.75 9.93 -10.14
C ALA A 122 10.83 10.97 -10.53
N PRO A 123 10.67 12.26 -10.19
CA PRO A 123 11.76 13.19 -10.38
C PRO A 123 12.96 12.60 -9.67
N CYS A 124 14.07 12.43 -10.39
CA CYS A 124 15.34 12.02 -9.80
C CYS A 124 15.72 13.13 -8.80
N ARG A 125 15.22 13.02 -7.58
CA ARG A 125 15.48 13.99 -6.52
C ARG A 125 16.87 13.65 -6.04
N ARG A 126 17.85 14.37 -6.59
CA ARG A 126 19.20 14.40 -6.04
C ARG A 126 19.03 14.85 -4.59
N SER A 127 19.28 13.98 -3.61
CA SER A 127 19.39 14.40 -2.21
C SER A 127 20.65 15.25 -2.10
N SER A 128 20.54 16.55 -2.38
CA SER A 128 21.61 17.50 -2.10
C SER A 128 21.58 17.86 -0.62
N THR A 129 21.99 16.92 0.23
CA THR A 129 22.42 17.25 1.60
C THR A 129 23.93 17.01 1.67
N SER A 130 24.69 17.89 1.02
CA SER A 130 26.04 18.18 1.46
C SER A 130 26.03 19.62 1.98
N SER A 131 25.82 19.76 3.28
CA SER A 131 26.19 20.99 3.98
C SER A 131 27.70 21.19 3.76
N GLY A 132 28.04 22.12 2.86
CA GLY A 132 29.41 22.59 2.64
C GLY A 132 30.16 21.90 1.50
N ILE A 133 30.13 22.53 0.32
CA ILE A 133 31.28 22.83 -0.58
C ILE A 133 30.67 23.40 -1.86
N ARG A 134 30.86 24.70 -2.08
CA ARG A 134 30.58 25.34 -3.39
C ARG A 134 31.70 24.92 -4.33
N SER A 135 31.42 24.02 -5.28
CA SER A 135 32.22 23.94 -6.50
C SER A 135 31.31 24.13 -7.71
N ARG A 136 31.66 25.16 -8.49
CA ARG A 136 31.03 25.53 -9.76
C ARG A 136 31.27 24.39 -10.75
N ALA A 137 30.23 23.62 -11.06
CA ALA A 137 30.15 22.81 -12.28
C ALA A 137 28.92 23.25 -13.07
N PRO A 138 29.01 23.44 -14.40
CA PRO A 138 27.89 23.92 -15.19
C PRO A 138 26.76 22.90 -15.17
N ALA A 139 25.54 23.40 -14.94
CA ALA A 139 24.31 22.63 -14.92
C ALA A 139 24.08 21.92 -16.26
N ARG A 140 24.46 20.64 -16.35
CA ARG A 140 23.94 19.75 -17.38
C ARG A 140 22.51 19.35 -17.00
N THR A 141 21.58 20.22 -17.36
CA THR A 141 20.14 19.98 -17.30
C THR A 141 19.74 19.00 -18.41
N SER A 142 19.89 17.70 -18.17
CA SER A 142 18.92 16.71 -18.63
C SER A 142 19.27 15.34 -18.06
N CYS A 143 18.41 14.81 -17.19
CA CYS A 143 18.23 13.36 -17.13
C CYS A 143 17.58 12.94 -18.44
N ARG A 144 18.39 12.77 -19.48
CA ARG A 144 17.98 12.24 -20.77
C ARG A 144 17.68 10.75 -20.59
N ALA A 145 16.44 10.42 -20.27
CA ALA A 145 15.99 9.04 -20.38
C ALA A 145 15.91 8.68 -21.87
N SER A 146 16.94 7.99 -22.36
CA SER A 146 16.86 7.32 -23.65
C SER A 146 15.80 6.22 -23.55
N ARG A 147 14.72 6.36 -24.33
CA ARG A 147 13.86 5.23 -24.68
C ARG A 147 14.74 4.19 -25.37
N ARG A 148 14.93 3.03 -24.76
CA ARG A 148 15.28 1.80 -25.47
C ARG A 148 14.91 0.60 -24.60
N TRP A 149 13.62 0.29 -24.56
CA TRP A 149 13.20 -1.09 -24.41
C TRP A 149 13.38 -1.71 -25.80
N ARG A 150 14.38 -2.58 -25.93
CA ARG A 150 14.54 -3.48 -27.09
C ARG A 150 13.68 -4.71 -26.86
#